data_AF-A0A3C1X1U6-F1
#
_entry.id   AF-A0A3C1X1U6-F1
#
_cell.length_a   1.000
_cell.length_b   1.000
_cell.length_c   1.000
_cell.angle_alpha   90.00
_cell.angle_beta   90.00
_cell.angle_gamma   90.00
#
_symmetry.space_group_name_H-M   'P 1'
#
loop_
_entity.id
_entity.type
_entity.pdbx_description
1 polymer ?
#
loop_
_entity_poly.entity_id
_entity_poly.type
_entity_poly.pdbx_seq_one_letter_code
_entity_poly.pdbx_strand_id
1 'polypeptide(L)'
;MNSEAIVVTTTVRRCSPLQPLALCVVLLLLLFSSADAAAAPQTVDYQRDIRPILSNHCFPCHGADQESRQGDLRLDQRDAAVAHGAIVPGKAAESLLMQRILTADADTHMPPAEFNKPLTTAQQQLLQSWIQQGAEYQDHWAFQPLQAPAVPQTRTDAWCRGDLDAFVLQRLQQAGLQPAAAADRPTLIRRLYQDLLGLLPSPQQVDQFVQDQSPDAWERLVDGLLASPHYGERWGR
;
A
#
# COMPACT_ATOMS: atom_id res chain seq x y z
N MET A 1 -24.51 5.41 -105.65
CA MET A 1 -24.11 3.99 -105.74
C MET A 1 -22.71 3.86 -105.19
N ASN A 2 -22.50 2.82 -104.39
CA ASN A 2 -21.25 2.32 -103.78
C ASN A 2 -21.01 2.68 -102.31
N SER A 3 -21.18 1.64 -101.49
CA SER A 3 -20.56 1.31 -100.21
C SER A 3 -19.25 2.03 -99.92
N GLU A 4 -19.09 2.49 -98.67
CA GLU A 4 -17.96 2.11 -97.82
C GLU A 4 -18.41 2.05 -96.34
N ALA A 5 -17.91 1.04 -95.63
CA ALA A 5 -18.15 0.79 -94.22
C ALA A 5 -17.19 1.60 -93.35
N ILE A 6 -17.68 2.16 -92.24
CA ILE A 6 -16.85 2.74 -91.19
C ILE A 6 -17.20 2.10 -89.85
N VAL A 7 -16.16 1.57 -89.20
CA VAL A 7 -16.19 0.86 -87.92
C VAL A 7 -15.66 1.81 -86.82
N VAL A 8 -16.11 1.55 -85.57
CA VAL A 8 -15.53 1.95 -84.26
C VAL A 8 -15.61 3.46 -83.93
N THR A 9 -15.94 3.97 -82.74
CA THR A 9 -15.72 3.54 -81.33
C THR A 9 -16.76 4.18 -80.40
N THR A 10 -17.43 3.38 -79.56
CA THR A 10 -18.18 3.84 -78.38
C THR A 10 -17.28 3.89 -77.15
N THR A 11 -16.91 5.09 -76.69
CA THR A 11 -16.24 5.30 -75.39
C THR A 11 -17.25 5.24 -74.25
N VAL A 12 -17.27 4.13 -73.51
CA VAL A 12 -17.96 4.00 -72.22
C VAL A 12 -17.05 4.51 -71.11
N ARG A 13 -17.40 5.62 -70.45
CA ARG A 13 -16.76 6.07 -69.22
C ARG A 13 -17.14 5.12 -68.07
N ARG A 14 -16.17 4.42 -67.49
CA ARG A 14 -16.34 3.62 -66.27
C ARG A 14 -16.11 4.50 -65.05
N CYS A 15 -17.11 4.58 -64.17
CA CYS A 15 -16.94 5.07 -62.79
C CYS A 15 -16.25 3.99 -61.95
N SER A 16 -15.20 4.34 -61.23
CA SER A 16 -14.51 3.47 -60.27
C SER A 16 -15.06 3.73 -58.85
N PRO A 17 -15.54 2.71 -58.10
CA PRO A 17 -15.91 2.85 -56.70
C PRO A 17 -14.72 2.39 -55.83
N LEU A 18 -13.81 3.31 -55.47
CA LEU A 18 -12.59 2.97 -54.70
C LEU A 18 -12.42 3.78 -53.41
N GLN A 19 -13.50 4.29 -52.81
CA GLN A 19 -13.39 5.20 -51.66
C GLN A 19 -13.97 4.81 -50.28
N PRO A 20 -14.66 3.67 -50.01
CA PRO A 20 -15.12 3.42 -48.63
C PRO A 20 -14.14 2.64 -47.76
N LEU A 21 -13.17 1.91 -48.35
CA LEU A 21 -12.34 0.97 -47.58
C LEU A 21 -11.13 1.60 -46.87
N ALA A 22 -10.58 2.69 -47.42
CA ALA A 22 -9.42 3.38 -46.83
C ALA A 22 -9.76 4.13 -45.53
N LEU A 23 -11.01 4.56 -45.36
CA LEU A 23 -11.44 5.35 -44.20
C LEU A 23 -11.63 4.48 -42.95
N CYS A 24 -12.04 3.22 -43.10
CA CYS A 24 -12.21 2.28 -41.97
C CYS A 24 -10.88 1.82 -41.36
N VAL A 25 -9.80 1.71 -42.15
CA VAL A 25 -8.49 1.27 -41.63
C VAL A 25 -7.82 2.36 -40.81
N VAL A 26 -7.98 3.63 -41.18
CA VAL A 26 -7.44 4.77 -40.43
C VAL A 26 -8.20 4.97 -39.10
N LEU A 27 -9.52 4.71 -39.06
CA LEU A 27 -10.30 4.78 -37.83
C LEU A 27 -9.98 3.63 -36.86
N LEU A 28 -9.61 2.44 -37.37
CA LEU A 28 -9.20 1.30 -36.54
C LEU A 28 -7.78 1.47 -35.95
N LEU A 29 -6.89 2.17 -36.64
CA LEU A 29 -5.52 2.44 -36.17
C LEU A 29 -5.45 3.54 -35.09
N LEU A 30 -6.45 4.43 -35.01
CA LEU A 30 -6.53 5.47 -33.97
C LEU A 30 -7.12 4.97 -32.64
N LEU A 31 -7.69 3.76 -32.59
CA LEU A 31 -8.25 3.16 -31.36
C LEU A 31 -7.23 2.33 -30.55
N PHE A 32 -6.00 2.17 -31.03
CA PHE A 32 -4.95 1.38 -30.35
C PHE A 32 -3.89 2.22 -29.63
N SER A 33 -3.99 3.54 -29.59
CA SER A 33 -3.17 4.38 -28.71
C SER A 33 -3.81 4.50 -27.33
N SER A 34 -3.94 3.38 -26.63
CA SER A 34 -3.95 3.40 -25.17
C SER A 34 -2.53 3.74 -24.76
N ALA A 35 -2.26 5.02 -24.53
CA ALA A 35 -1.10 5.45 -23.78
C ALA A 35 -1.21 4.77 -22.42
N ASP A 36 -0.41 3.73 -22.23
CA ASP A 36 -0.17 3.13 -20.94
C ASP A 36 0.39 4.26 -20.08
N ALA A 37 -0.46 4.82 -19.22
CA ALA A 37 -0.04 5.78 -18.23
C ALA A 37 0.89 5.01 -17.31
N ALA A 38 2.18 5.02 -17.63
CA ALA A 38 3.23 4.51 -16.78
C ALA A 38 3.00 5.15 -15.41
N ALA A 39 2.42 4.36 -14.49
CA ALA A 39 2.26 4.77 -13.11
C ALA A 39 3.64 5.26 -12.68
N ALA A 40 3.72 6.52 -12.23
CA ALA A 40 4.96 7.06 -11.71
C ALA A 40 5.55 6.01 -10.76
N PRO A 41 6.84 5.64 -10.89
CA PRO A 41 7.41 4.55 -10.11
C PRO A 41 7.13 4.87 -8.66
N GLN A 42 6.32 4.03 -8.01
CA GLN A 42 6.03 4.23 -6.60
C GLN A 42 7.37 4.17 -5.89
N THR A 43 7.76 5.30 -5.29
CA THR A 43 8.95 5.37 -4.45
C THR A 43 8.77 4.37 -3.33
N VAL A 44 9.66 3.38 -3.32
CA VAL A 44 9.61 2.30 -2.34
C VAL A 44 10.12 2.88 -1.03
N ASP A 45 9.31 2.80 0.01
CA ASP A 45 9.70 3.31 1.32
C ASP A 45 10.40 2.21 2.12
N TYR A 46 11.62 2.47 2.58
CA TYR A 46 12.40 1.45 3.27
C TYR A 46 11.72 0.99 4.56
N GLN A 47 11.17 1.89 5.38
CA GLN A 47 10.60 1.52 6.67
C GLN A 47 9.26 0.80 6.53
N ARG A 48 8.40 1.27 5.64
CA ARG A 48 7.06 0.71 5.41
C ARG A 48 7.12 -0.58 4.60
N ASP A 49 7.91 -0.62 3.52
CA ASP A 49 7.83 -1.68 2.52
C ASP A 49 8.96 -2.71 2.66
N ILE A 50 10.20 -2.28 2.90
CA ILE A 50 11.38 -3.15 2.81
C ILE A 50 11.81 -3.74 4.14
N ARG A 51 11.90 -2.92 5.18
CA ARG A 51 12.35 -3.34 6.51
C ARG A 51 11.52 -4.50 7.08
N PRO A 52 10.18 -4.54 6.94
CA PRO A 52 9.39 -5.69 7.37
C PRO A 52 9.72 -6.96 6.59
N ILE A 53 10.06 -6.85 5.31
CA ILE A 53 10.48 -8.01 4.50
C ILE A 53 11.82 -8.51 5.02
N LEU A 54 12.82 -7.65 5.11
CA LEU A 54 14.16 -8.04 5.58
C LEU A 54 14.13 -8.58 7.02
N SER A 55 13.36 -7.97 7.92
CA SER A 55 13.26 -8.43 9.31
C SER A 55 12.59 -9.79 9.45
N ASN A 56 11.57 -10.06 8.63
CA ASN A 56 10.81 -11.30 8.73
C ASN A 56 11.49 -12.47 8.01
N HIS A 57 12.17 -12.17 6.89
CA HIS A 57 12.67 -13.19 5.97
C HIS A 57 14.21 -13.35 5.99
N CYS A 58 14.97 -12.33 6.40
CA CYS A 58 16.43 -12.30 6.20
C CYS A 58 17.25 -12.14 7.49
N PHE A 59 16.89 -11.19 8.35
CA PHE A 59 17.64 -10.87 9.57
C PHE A 59 17.79 -12.01 10.58
N PRO A 60 16.89 -13.02 10.64
CA PRO A 60 17.11 -14.17 11.52
C PRO A 60 18.40 -14.96 11.24
N CYS A 61 18.93 -14.89 10.02
CA CYS A 61 20.21 -15.54 9.66
C CYS A 61 21.27 -14.55 9.13
N HIS A 62 20.88 -13.34 8.72
CA HIS A 62 21.79 -12.33 8.13
C HIS A 62 21.65 -10.97 8.83
N GLY A 63 21.39 -10.97 10.13
CA GLY A 63 21.17 -9.78 10.95
C GLY A 63 22.20 -9.59 12.06
N ALA A 64 21.82 -8.83 13.07
CA ALA A 64 22.71 -8.42 14.16
C ALA A 64 23.19 -9.57 15.06
N ASP A 65 22.37 -10.60 15.27
CA ASP A 65 22.75 -11.75 16.08
C ASP A 65 23.92 -12.50 15.43
N GLN A 66 25.00 -12.71 16.17
CA GLN A 66 26.22 -13.32 15.66
C GLN A 66 26.14 -14.86 15.65
N GLU A 67 25.43 -15.46 16.60
CA GLU A 67 25.35 -16.92 16.75
C GLU A 67 24.52 -17.57 15.64
N SER A 68 23.47 -16.90 15.18
CA SER A 68 22.64 -17.33 14.06
C SER A 68 23.16 -16.85 12.69
N ARG A 69 24.23 -16.04 12.66
CA ARG A 69 24.69 -15.37 11.45
C ARG A 69 25.33 -16.33 10.46
N GLN A 70 24.79 -16.37 9.26
CA GLN A 70 25.32 -17.14 8.14
C GLN A 70 26.08 -16.24 7.15
N GLY A 71 27.22 -16.74 6.67
CA GLY A 71 28.03 -16.08 5.64
C GLY A 71 28.66 -14.74 6.08
N ASP A 72 28.72 -14.49 7.39
CA ASP A 72 29.13 -13.22 8.00
C ASP A 72 28.45 -11.98 7.37
N LEU A 73 27.23 -12.17 6.87
CA LEU A 73 26.48 -11.16 6.13
C LEU A 73 25.57 -10.38 7.08
N ARG A 74 25.63 -9.05 6.97
CA ARG A 74 24.81 -8.10 7.73
C ARG A 74 23.89 -7.32 6.80
N LEU A 75 22.70 -7.85 6.54
CA LEU A 75 21.67 -7.16 5.73
C LEU A 75 20.97 -6.05 6.51
N ASP A 76 21.10 -6.01 7.83
CA ASP A 76 20.57 -4.95 8.69
C ASP A 76 21.43 -3.66 8.64
N GLN A 77 22.64 -3.74 8.07
CA GLN A 77 23.55 -2.61 7.91
C GLN A 77 23.84 -2.37 6.43
N ARG A 78 23.45 -1.20 5.90
CA ARG A 78 23.62 -0.86 4.49
C ARG A 78 25.05 -1.03 4.02
N ASP A 79 26.00 -0.41 4.71
CA ASP A 79 27.40 -0.39 4.28
C ASP A 79 28.01 -1.79 4.27
N ALA A 80 27.64 -2.64 5.22
CA ALA A 80 28.08 -4.03 5.26
C ALA A 80 27.45 -4.86 4.13
N ALA A 81 26.15 -4.70 3.86
CA ALA A 81 25.46 -5.39 2.76
C ALA A 81 26.03 -4.99 1.39
N VAL A 82 26.38 -3.72 1.21
CA VAL A 82 27.01 -3.21 -0.02
C VAL A 82 28.45 -3.69 -0.14
N ALA A 83 29.25 -3.60 0.92
CA ALA A 83 30.64 -4.07 0.91
C ALA A 83 30.74 -5.59 0.65
N HIS A 84 29.77 -6.38 1.12
CA HIS A 84 29.68 -7.82 0.86
C HIS A 84 29.25 -8.14 -0.59
N GLY A 85 28.73 -7.16 -1.33
CA GLY A 85 28.15 -7.36 -2.67
C GLY A 85 26.77 -8.02 -2.64
N ALA A 86 26.17 -8.16 -1.44
CA ALA A 86 24.81 -8.65 -1.29
C ALA A 86 23.81 -7.69 -1.96
N ILE A 87 24.08 -6.39 -1.86
CA ILE A 87 23.30 -5.32 -2.47
C ILE A 87 24.22 -4.46 -3.32
N VAL A 88 23.89 -4.30 -4.60
CA VAL A 88 24.57 -3.38 -5.52
C VAL A 88 23.57 -2.27 -5.88
N PRO A 89 23.69 -1.07 -5.26
CA PRO A 89 22.79 0.04 -5.51
C PRO A 89 22.61 0.35 -7.01
N GLY A 90 21.36 0.44 -7.45
CA GLY A 90 21.00 0.71 -8.85
C GLY A 90 21.13 -0.49 -9.79
N LYS A 91 21.54 -1.67 -9.30
CA LYS A 91 21.80 -2.87 -10.11
C LYS A 91 21.21 -4.11 -9.45
N ALA A 92 19.88 -4.20 -9.47
CA ALA A 92 19.18 -5.29 -8.81
C ALA A 92 19.58 -6.68 -9.34
N ALA A 93 19.82 -6.82 -10.66
CA ALA A 93 20.25 -8.09 -11.26
C ALA A 93 21.68 -8.52 -10.87
N GLU A 94 22.56 -7.56 -10.56
CA GLU A 94 23.94 -7.83 -10.12
C GLU A 94 24.04 -8.11 -8.61
N SER A 95 22.96 -7.85 -7.86
CA SER A 95 22.92 -8.00 -6.40
C SER A 95 22.73 -9.46 -6.02
N LEU A 96 23.63 -10.03 -5.20
CA LEU A 96 23.53 -11.42 -4.76
C LEU A 96 22.20 -11.69 -4.03
N LEU A 97 21.67 -10.70 -3.29
CA LEU A 97 20.38 -10.83 -2.62
C LEU A 97 19.27 -11.24 -3.60
N MET A 98 19.18 -10.58 -4.75
CA MET A 98 18.16 -10.92 -5.76
C MET A 98 18.45 -12.23 -6.47
N GLN A 99 19.73 -12.53 -6.73
CA GLN A 99 20.11 -13.82 -7.35
C GLN A 99 19.73 -15.01 -6.47
N ARG A 100 19.92 -14.88 -5.15
CA ARG A 100 19.54 -15.91 -4.17
C ARG A 100 18.03 -16.03 -4.00
N ILE A 101 17.28 -14.94 -4.15
CA ILE A 101 15.81 -14.97 -4.10
C ILE A 101 15.20 -15.59 -5.36
N LEU A 102 15.84 -15.43 -6.52
CA LEU A 102 15.27 -15.81 -7.82
C LEU A 102 15.84 -17.10 -8.41
N THR A 103 16.88 -17.68 -7.80
CA THR A 103 17.47 -18.94 -8.26
C THR A 103 16.51 -20.11 -8.11
N ALA A 104 16.58 -21.07 -9.03
CA ALA A 104 15.86 -22.35 -8.93
C ALA A 104 16.65 -23.43 -8.17
N ASP A 105 17.91 -23.15 -7.85
CA ASP A 105 18.78 -24.07 -7.10
C ASP A 105 18.43 -24.04 -5.61
N ALA A 106 17.96 -25.19 -5.10
CA ALA A 106 17.48 -25.34 -3.73
C ALA A 106 18.59 -25.11 -2.68
N ASP A 107 19.85 -25.40 -3.00
CA ASP A 107 20.96 -25.27 -2.06
C ASP A 107 21.40 -23.80 -1.88
N THR A 108 21.06 -22.95 -2.84
CA THR A 108 21.43 -21.53 -2.84
C THR A 108 20.24 -20.58 -2.75
N HIS A 109 19.01 -21.10 -2.87
CA HIS A 109 17.78 -20.32 -2.77
C HIS A 109 17.59 -19.77 -1.35
N MET A 110 17.29 -18.47 -1.28
CA MET A 110 17.01 -17.76 -0.04
C MET A 110 15.60 -17.16 -0.06
N PRO A 111 14.81 -17.31 1.02
CA PRO A 111 15.12 -18.06 2.23
C PRO A 111 15.16 -19.59 1.99
N PRO A 112 15.91 -20.35 2.81
CA PRO A 112 15.94 -21.80 2.73
C PRO A 112 14.55 -22.41 2.94
N ALA A 113 14.28 -23.56 2.34
CA ALA A 113 12.95 -24.19 2.41
C ALA A 113 12.57 -24.53 3.86
N GLU A 114 13.54 -24.96 4.68
CA GLU A 114 13.36 -25.27 6.10
C GLU A 114 12.99 -24.05 6.95
N PHE A 115 13.28 -22.83 6.48
CA PHE A 115 12.90 -21.60 7.17
C PHE A 115 11.39 -21.32 7.08
N ASN A 116 10.69 -21.97 6.13
CA ASN A 116 9.23 -21.95 5.98
C ASN A 116 8.60 -20.55 5.96
N LYS A 117 9.30 -19.57 5.36
CA LYS A 117 8.83 -18.19 5.17
C LYS A 117 9.22 -17.69 3.77
N PRO A 118 8.64 -18.25 2.70
CA PRO A 118 8.95 -17.82 1.34
C PRO A 118 8.50 -16.37 1.12
N LEU A 119 9.17 -15.67 0.21
CA LEU A 119 8.72 -14.36 -0.25
C LEU A 119 7.61 -14.53 -1.29
N THR A 120 6.61 -13.67 -1.21
CA THR A 120 5.63 -13.50 -2.29
C THR A 120 6.25 -12.75 -3.46
N THR A 121 5.71 -12.94 -4.67
CA THR A 121 6.17 -12.22 -5.88
C THR A 121 6.16 -10.70 -5.69
N ALA A 122 5.16 -10.16 -4.99
CA ALA A 122 5.08 -8.73 -4.69
C ALA A 122 6.24 -8.25 -3.79
N GLN A 123 6.63 -9.03 -2.79
CA GLN A 123 7.79 -8.72 -1.94
C GLN A 123 9.10 -8.78 -2.71
N GLN A 124 9.26 -9.76 -3.60
CA GLN A 124 10.43 -9.86 -4.48
C GLN A 124 10.54 -8.62 -5.40
N GLN A 125 9.42 -8.18 -5.97
CA GLN A 125 9.36 -6.97 -6.80
C GLN A 125 9.66 -5.69 -6.02
N LEU A 126 9.22 -5.58 -4.77
CA LEU A 126 9.55 -4.46 -3.89
C LEU A 126 11.06 -4.40 -3.62
N LEU A 127 11.68 -5.53 -3.25
CA LEU A 127 13.13 -5.60 -3.04
C LEU A 127 13.91 -5.25 -4.31
N GLN A 128 13.50 -5.78 -5.46
CA GLN A 128 14.10 -5.46 -6.75
C GLN A 128 14.02 -3.95 -7.05
N SER A 129 12.84 -3.36 -6.87
CA SER A 129 12.59 -1.94 -7.13
C SER A 129 13.40 -1.06 -6.17
N TRP A 130 13.44 -1.40 -4.90
CA TRP A 130 14.23 -0.68 -3.89
C TRP A 130 15.72 -0.70 -4.20
N ILE A 131 16.27 -1.86 -4.59
CA ILE A 131 17.69 -1.93 -4.99
C ILE A 131 17.93 -1.08 -6.24
N GLN A 132 17.02 -1.15 -7.22
CA GLN A 132 17.10 -0.35 -8.44
C GLN A 132 17.02 1.16 -8.16
N GLN A 133 16.33 1.56 -7.09
CA GLN A 133 16.22 2.94 -6.61
C GLN A 133 17.41 3.39 -5.74
N GLY A 134 18.43 2.54 -5.56
CA GLY A 134 19.66 2.88 -4.84
C GLY A 134 19.82 2.22 -3.47
N ALA A 135 18.88 1.36 -3.06
CA ALA A 135 18.93 0.63 -1.79
C ALA A 135 19.20 1.53 -0.57
N GLU A 136 18.53 2.68 -0.51
CA GLU A 136 18.66 3.58 0.63
C GLU A 136 18.01 2.99 1.88
N TYR A 137 18.75 3.00 2.98
CA TYR A 137 18.25 2.61 4.30
C TYR A 137 17.78 3.88 5.01
N GLN A 138 16.72 3.75 5.79
CA GLN A 138 16.21 4.83 6.60
C GLN A 138 16.36 4.49 8.08
N ASP A 139 16.71 5.49 8.88
CA ASP A 139 16.69 5.39 10.34
C ASP A 139 15.29 5.05 10.84
N HIS A 140 15.22 4.54 12.07
CA HIS A 140 13.95 4.27 12.72
C HIS A 140 13.10 5.56 12.80
N TRP A 141 11.80 5.46 12.49
CA TRP A 141 10.85 6.58 12.42
C TRP A 141 10.89 7.53 13.63
N ALA A 142 11.20 7.00 14.82
CA ALA A 142 11.30 7.79 16.06
C ALA A 142 12.47 8.79 16.07
N PHE A 143 13.49 8.60 15.23
CA PHE A 143 14.65 9.49 15.10
C PHE A 143 14.58 10.38 13.86
N GLN A 144 13.55 10.21 13.03
CA GLN A 144 13.36 11.05 11.87
C GLN A 144 12.59 12.34 12.25
N PRO A 145 12.89 13.47 11.61
CA PRO A 145 12.12 14.69 11.81
C PRO A 145 10.63 14.47 11.48
N LEU A 146 9.75 14.99 12.35
CA LEU A 146 8.31 14.94 12.11
C LEU A 146 7.95 15.74 10.86
N GLN A 147 7.21 15.10 9.96
CA GLN A 147 6.64 15.75 8.79
C GLN A 147 5.15 15.99 9.01
N ALA A 148 4.65 17.14 8.54
CA ALA A 148 3.22 17.44 8.54
C ALA A 148 2.62 17.03 7.18
N PRO A 149 2.02 15.82 7.05
CA PRO A 149 1.40 15.41 5.80
C PRO A 149 0.19 16.30 5.48
N ALA A 150 -0.08 16.48 4.20
CA ALA A 150 -1.30 17.15 3.75
C ALA A 150 -2.52 16.33 4.16
N VAL A 151 -3.45 16.95 4.87
CA VAL A 151 -4.70 16.30 5.29
C VAL A 151 -5.54 15.97 4.05
N PRO A 152 -6.01 14.72 3.89
CA PRO A 152 -6.87 14.34 2.78
C PRO A 152 -8.12 15.21 2.72
N GLN A 153 -8.51 15.62 1.52
CA GLN A 153 -9.72 16.41 1.30
C GLN A 153 -11.00 15.56 1.30
N THR A 154 -10.93 14.29 1.69
CA THR A 154 -12.03 13.31 1.73
C THR A 154 -13.08 13.62 2.82
N ARG A 155 -13.18 14.86 3.31
CA ARG A 155 -14.14 15.33 4.32
C ARG A 155 -15.54 15.50 3.74
N THR A 156 -16.08 14.47 3.12
CA THR A 156 -17.37 14.54 2.43
C THR A 156 -18.56 14.21 3.34
N ASP A 157 -18.34 13.76 4.58
CA ASP A 157 -19.40 13.29 5.48
C ASP A 157 -19.34 13.90 6.89
N ALA A 158 -20.47 13.82 7.60
CA ALA A 158 -20.60 14.22 9.00
C ALA A 158 -19.89 13.26 9.98
N TRP A 159 -19.27 12.19 9.49
CA TRP A 159 -18.53 11.23 10.30
C TRP A 159 -17.13 11.77 10.63
N CYS A 160 -16.50 12.46 9.68
CA CYS A 160 -15.19 13.09 9.86
C CYS A 160 -15.27 14.30 10.83
N ARG A 161 -14.80 14.14 12.07
CA ARG A 161 -14.81 15.20 13.11
C ARG A 161 -13.49 15.97 13.17
N GLY A 162 -12.39 15.38 12.72
CA GLY A 162 -11.07 16.01 12.70
C GLY A 162 -10.16 15.56 11.57
N ASP A 163 -8.92 16.04 11.58
CA ASP A 163 -7.92 15.75 10.55
C ASP A 163 -7.54 14.28 10.50
N LEU A 164 -7.44 13.63 11.67
CA LEU A 164 -7.15 12.20 11.77
C LEU A 164 -8.22 11.35 11.10
N ASP A 165 -9.49 11.72 11.27
CA ASP A 165 -10.62 10.99 10.67
C ASP A 165 -10.56 11.03 9.14
N ALA A 166 -10.02 12.11 8.55
CA ALA A 166 -9.88 12.22 7.10
C ALA A 166 -8.90 11.15 6.55
N PHE A 167 -7.79 10.89 7.27
CA PHE A 167 -6.87 9.81 6.91
C PHE A 167 -7.51 8.43 7.07
N VAL A 168 -8.26 8.21 8.15
CA VAL A 168 -8.97 6.93 8.38
C VAL A 168 -10.02 6.71 7.28
N LEU A 169 -10.82 7.73 6.97
CA LEU A 169 -11.85 7.67 5.95
C LEU A 169 -11.25 7.41 4.55
N GLN A 170 -10.15 8.07 4.21
CA GLN A 170 -9.43 7.80 2.97
C GLN A 170 -9.02 6.32 2.87
N ARG A 171 -8.49 5.75 3.97
CA ARG A 171 -8.05 4.35 3.98
C ARG A 171 -9.22 3.36 3.89
N LEU A 172 -10.35 3.67 4.54
CA LEU A 172 -11.58 2.89 4.44
C LEU A 172 -12.11 2.89 3.00
N GLN A 173 -12.19 4.06 2.37
CA GLN A 173 -12.64 4.21 0.98
C GLN A 173 -11.75 3.44 0.00
N GLN A 174 -10.42 3.51 0.15
CA GLN A 174 -9.47 2.71 -0.63
C GLN A 174 -9.67 1.21 -0.46
N ALA A 175 -10.12 0.78 0.73
CA ALA A 175 -10.44 -0.61 1.02
C ALA A 175 -11.87 -1.01 0.61
N GLY A 176 -12.67 -0.10 0.04
CA GLY A 176 -14.08 -0.34 -0.28
C GLY A 176 -14.98 -0.47 0.95
N LEU A 177 -14.54 0.07 2.10
CA LEU A 177 -15.25 0.03 3.37
C LEU A 177 -15.91 1.38 3.69
N GLN A 178 -16.93 1.35 4.52
CA GLN A 178 -17.60 2.52 5.06
C GLN A 178 -17.47 2.56 6.59
N PRO A 179 -17.47 3.75 7.21
CA PRO A 179 -17.45 3.84 8.66
C PRO A 179 -18.67 3.17 9.30
N ALA A 180 -18.46 2.53 10.45
CA ALA A 180 -19.55 1.97 11.22
C ALA A 180 -20.40 3.08 11.87
N ALA A 181 -21.71 2.82 12.02
CA ALA A 181 -22.58 3.70 12.77
C ALA A 181 -22.13 3.78 14.24
N ALA A 182 -22.34 4.94 14.87
CA ALA A 182 -22.08 5.11 16.29
C ALA A 182 -22.94 4.14 17.12
N ALA A 183 -22.35 3.55 18.16
CA ALA A 183 -23.10 2.73 19.10
C ALA A 183 -24.07 3.60 19.92
N ASP A 184 -25.13 2.98 20.43
CA ASP A 184 -26.08 3.63 21.33
C ASP A 184 -25.43 3.97 22.68
N ARG A 185 -25.97 4.99 23.36
CA ARG A 185 -25.41 5.53 24.62
C ARG A 185 -25.20 4.44 25.69
N PRO A 186 -26.15 3.51 25.94
CA PRO A 186 -25.94 2.41 26.91
C PRO A 186 -24.75 1.51 26.55
N THR A 187 -24.56 1.19 25.26
CA THR A 187 -23.41 0.40 24.82
C THR A 187 -22.11 1.17 24.98
N LEU A 188 -22.09 2.46 24.66
CA LEU A 188 -20.90 3.31 24.76
C LEU A 188 -20.37 3.39 26.20
N ILE A 189 -21.21 3.71 27.18
CA ILE A 189 -20.78 3.78 28.58
C ILE A 189 -20.29 2.42 29.07
N ARG A 190 -20.98 1.33 28.71
CA ARG A 190 -20.58 -0.01 29.14
C ARG A 190 -19.20 -0.39 28.60
N ARG A 191 -18.92 -0.11 27.32
CA ARG A 191 -17.61 -0.35 26.71
C ARG A 191 -16.54 0.51 27.38
N LEU A 192 -16.81 1.80 27.56
CA LEU A 192 -15.85 2.73 28.13
C LEU A 192 -15.43 2.35 29.57
N TYR A 193 -16.38 1.98 30.43
CA TYR A 193 -16.07 1.47 31.77
C TYR A 193 -15.26 0.17 31.74
N GLN A 194 -15.64 -0.76 30.85
CA GLN A 194 -14.91 -2.02 30.68
C GLN A 194 -13.52 -1.81 30.07
N ASP A 195 -13.29 -0.75 29.29
CA ASP A 195 -12.02 -0.45 28.60
C ASP A 195 -11.07 0.43 29.43
N LEU A 196 -11.62 1.30 30.28
CA LEU A 196 -10.81 2.14 31.17
C LEU A 196 -10.63 1.55 32.57
N LEU A 197 -11.69 1.01 33.18
CA LEU A 197 -11.64 0.54 34.58
C LEU A 197 -11.69 -0.98 34.72
N GLY A 198 -12.20 -1.69 33.73
CA GLY A 198 -12.33 -3.16 33.75
C GLY A 198 -13.55 -3.64 34.54
N LEU A 199 -14.41 -2.69 34.93
CA LEU A 199 -15.64 -2.92 35.67
C LEU A 199 -16.83 -2.51 34.80
N LEU A 200 -18.03 -2.96 35.18
CA LEU A 200 -19.27 -2.47 34.59
C LEU A 200 -19.73 -1.18 35.29
N PRO A 201 -20.39 -0.25 34.57
CA PRO A 201 -21.05 0.88 35.21
C PRO A 201 -22.23 0.40 36.05
N SER A 202 -22.57 1.13 37.11
CA SER A 202 -23.80 0.91 37.85
C SER A 202 -25.03 1.36 37.03
N PRO A 203 -26.24 0.85 37.31
CA PRO A 203 -27.45 1.30 36.63
C PRO A 203 -27.66 2.81 36.70
N GLN A 204 -27.39 3.42 37.86
CA GLN A 204 -27.50 4.88 38.05
C GLN A 204 -26.52 5.66 37.17
N GLN A 205 -25.29 5.17 37.00
CA GLN A 205 -24.28 5.81 36.12
C GLN A 205 -24.70 5.72 34.65
N VAL A 206 -25.29 4.59 34.25
CA VAL A 206 -25.87 4.44 32.91
C VAL A 206 -26.99 5.43 32.69
N ASP A 207 -27.96 5.51 33.61
CA ASP A 207 -29.09 6.43 33.48
C ASP A 207 -28.64 7.88 33.42
N GLN A 208 -27.70 8.28 34.29
CA GLN A 208 -27.14 9.63 34.30
C GLN A 208 -26.51 9.99 32.95
N PHE A 209 -25.67 9.11 32.39
CA PHE A 209 -25.06 9.37 31.09
C PHE A 209 -26.10 9.32 29.96
N VAL A 210 -27.03 8.36 29.96
CA VAL A 210 -28.01 8.23 28.87
C VAL A 210 -28.92 9.47 28.79
N GLN A 211 -29.28 10.05 29.95
CA GLN A 211 -30.15 11.23 30.04
C GLN A 211 -29.42 12.56 29.84
N ASP A 212 -28.09 12.58 29.97
CA ASP A 212 -27.28 13.79 29.79
C ASP A 212 -27.16 14.18 28.31
N GLN A 213 -27.94 15.18 27.89
CA GLN A 213 -27.94 15.70 26.52
C GLN A 213 -26.93 16.82 26.28
N SER A 214 -26.04 17.09 27.23
CA SER A 214 -25.00 18.12 27.04
C SER A 214 -24.10 17.73 25.86
N PRO A 215 -23.64 18.70 25.05
CA PRO A 215 -22.81 18.42 23.87
C PRO A 215 -21.45 17.78 24.23
N ASP A 216 -20.99 17.94 25.47
CA ASP A 216 -19.73 17.46 26.06
C ASP A 216 -19.92 16.30 27.05
N ALA A 217 -21.11 15.68 27.09
CA ALA A 217 -21.41 14.60 28.04
C ALA A 217 -20.47 13.39 27.91
N TRP A 218 -19.98 13.11 26.70
CA TRP A 218 -19.04 12.02 26.44
C TRP A 218 -17.65 12.34 26.98
N GLU A 219 -17.14 13.53 26.68
CA GLU A 219 -15.83 14.02 27.09
C GLU A 219 -15.74 14.07 28.62
N ARG A 220 -16.77 14.61 29.29
CA ARG A 220 -16.81 14.62 30.77
C ARG A 220 -16.80 13.22 31.38
N LEU A 221 -17.50 12.26 30.75
CA LEU A 221 -17.49 10.88 31.20
C LEU A 221 -16.09 10.26 31.07
N VAL A 222 -15.43 10.48 29.93
CA VAL A 222 -14.06 10.00 29.69
C VAL A 222 -13.10 10.59 30.73
N ASP A 223 -13.11 11.90 30.92
CA ASP A 223 -12.24 12.60 31.88
C ASP A 223 -12.47 12.10 33.31
N GLY A 224 -13.73 11.92 33.72
CA GLY A 224 -14.06 11.37 35.03
C GLY A 224 -13.55 9.95 35.26
N LEU A 225 -13.57 9.11 34.22
CA LEU A 225 -13.03 7.74 34.30
C LEU A 225 -11.51 7.72 34.32
N LEU A 226 -10.84 8.56 33.53
CA LEU A 226 -9.39 8.69 33.53
C LEU A 226 -8.86 9.24 34.87
N ALA A 227 -9.62 10.12 35.52
CA ALA A 227 -9.30 10.65 36.85
C ALA A 227 -9.57 9.66 38.01
N SER A 228 -10.24 8.54 37.75
CA SER A 228 -10.57 7.55 38.78
C SER A 228 -9.32 6.79 39.26
N PRO A 229 -9.15 6.55 40.56
CA PRO A 229 -8.06 5.69 41.07
C PRO A 229 -8.05 4.29 40.43
N HIS A 230 -9.24 3.76 40.11
CA HIS A 230 -9.39 2.44 39.46
C HIS A 230 -8.76 2.38 38.07
N TYR A 231 -8.61 3.51 37.38
CA TYR A 231 -7.89 3.55 36.10
C TYR A 231 -6.41 3.17 36.32
N GLY A 232 -5.76 3.79 37.31
CA GLY A 232 -4.38 3.47 37.66
C GLY A 232 -4.20 2.02 38.12
N GLU A 233 -5.13 1.50 38.93
CA GLU A 233 -5.11 0.10 39.41
C GLU A 233 -5.17 -0.94 38.29
N ARG A 234 -5.84 -0.62 37.18
CA ARG A 234 -5.92 -1.51 36.01
C ARG A 234 -4.64 -1.45 35.18
N TRP A 235 -4.16 -0.25 34.85
CA TRP A 235 -3.08 -0.04 33.89
C TRP A 235 -1.67 -0.15 34.49
N GLY A 236 -1.56 -0.15 35.81
CA GLY A 236 -0.29 -0.42 36.52
C GLY A 236 0.07 -1.91 36.64
N ARG A 237 -0.61 -2.81 35.93
CA ARG A 237 -0.37 -4.26 35.95
C ARG A 237 0.44 -4.74 34.76
#